data_AF-A0A518D2W2-F1
#
_entry.id   AF-A0A518D2W2-F1
#
_cell.length_a   1.000
_cell.length_b   1.000
_cell.length_c   1.000
_cell.angle_alpha   90.00
_cell.angle_beta   90.00
_cell.angle_gamma   90.00
#
_symmetry.space_group_name_H-M   'P 1'
#
loop_
_entity.id
_entity.type
_entity.pdbx_description
1 polymer ?
#
loop_
_entity_poly.entity_id
_entity_poly.type
_entity_poly.pdbx_seq_one_letter_code
_entity_poly.pdbx_strand_id
1 'polypeptide(L)' 'MNIEEARSKTDSELRFDLGNFKKELFDLRFRSSTESSANPSRIRTLRRSIARINTLLHERSSGVRGQQPRA' A
#
# COMPACT_ATOMS: atom_id res chain seq x y z
N MET A 1 5.51 -2.52 -4.95
CA MET A 1 4.19 -3.10 -5.19
C MET A 1 3.60 -2.51 -6.45
N ASN A 2 3.42 -3.37 -7.45
CA ASN A 2 2.76 -3.05 -8.72
C ASN A 2 1.25 -3.25 -8.59
N ILE A 3 0.47 -2.63 -9.48
CA ILE A 3 -1.00 -2.71 -9.39
C ILE A 3 -1.54 -4.09 -9.74
N GLU A 4 -0.88 -4.80 -10.65
CA GLU A 4 -1.21 -6.19 -11.01
C GLU A 4 -1.04 -7.13 -9.80
N GLU A 5 0.06 -7.00 -9.05
CA GLU A 5 0.29 -7.75 -7.81
C GLU A 5 -0.78 -7.46 -6.75
N ALA A 6 -1.25 -6.21 -6.66
CA ALA A 6 -2.32 -5.85 -5.73
C ALA A 6 -3.67 -6.46 -6.13
N ARG A 7 -3.95 -6.52 -7.44
CA ARG A 7 -5.19 -7.08 -7.97
C ARG A 7 -5.31 -8.59 -7.76
N SER A 8 -4.20 -9.32 -7.81
CA SER A 8 -4.18 -10.76 -7.56
C SER A 8 -4.39 -11.14 -6.08
N LYS A 9 -4.22 -10.19 -5.16
CA LYS A 9 -4.38 -10.43 -3.72
C LYS A 9 -5.84 -10.33 -3.27
N THR A 10 -6.15 -11.08 -2.23
CA THR A 10 -7.44 -11.02 -1.52
C THR A 10 -7.56 -9.74 -0.69
N ASP A 11 -8.78 -9.37 -0.32
CA ASP A 11 -9.03 -8.18 0.52
C ASP A 11 -8.34 -8.26 1.88
N SER A 12 -8.24 -9.45 2.47
CA SER A 12 -7.56 -9.69 3.75
C SER A 12 -6.05 -9.49 3.62
N GLU A 13 -5.43 -10.04 2.58
CA GLU A 13 -4.00 -9.84 2.30
C GLU A 13 -3.66 -8.39 2.02
N LEU A 14 -4.51 -7.69 1.27
CA LEU A 14 -4.35 -6.25 1.00
C LEU A 14 -4.42 -5.42 2.28
N ARG A 15 -5.32 -5.75 3.21
CA ARG A 15 -5.42 -5.09 4.52
C ARG A 15 -4.20 -5.38 5.40
N PHE A 16 -3.68 -6.60 5.36
CA PHE A 16 -2.47 -6.99 6.07
C PHE A 16 -1.24 -6.21 5.54
N ASP A 17 -1.04 -6.20 4.23
CA ASP A 17 0.03 -5.44 3.57
C ASP A 17 -0.06 -3.95 3.87
N LEU A 18 -1.27 -3.39 3.86
CA LEU A 18 -1.51 -1.99 4.19
C LEU A 18 -1.08 -1.68 5.63
N GLY A 19 -1.33 -2.57 6.59
CA GLY A 19 -0.84 -2.44 7.96
C GLY A 19 0.69 -2.39 8.01
N ASN A 20 1.35 -3.32 7.33
CA ASN A 20 2.81 -3.40 7.27
C ASN A 20 3.43 -2.16 6.62
N PHE A 21 2.89 -1.69 5.49
CA PHE A 21 3.39 -0.49 4.82
C PHE A 21 3.18 0.78 5.64
N LYS A 22 2.10 0.89 6.40
CA LYS A 22 1.88 2.02 7.32
C LYS A 22 2.90 2.02 8.45
N LYS A 23 3.20 0.85 9.03
CA LYS A 23 4.23 0.71 10.08
C LYS A 23 5.61 1.08 9.55
N GLU A 24 6.00 0.52 8.40
CA GLU A 24 7.30 0.84 7.77
C GLU A 24 7.40 2.34 7.42
N LEU A 25 6.32 2.94 6.93
CA LEU A 25 6.28 4.38 6.64
C LEU A 25 6.43 5.22 7.91
N PHE A 26 5.82 4.81 9.02
CA PHE A 26 5.97 5.47 10.32
C PHE A 26 7.42 5.41 10.79
N ASP A 27 8.03 4.22 10.77
CA ASP A 27 9.41 4.01 11.18
C ASP A 27 10.39 4.84 10.32
N LEU A 28 10.18 4.87 9.00
CA LEU A 28 11.01 5.66 8.09
C LEU A 28 10.85 7.18 8.29
N ARG A 29 9.64 7.65 8.63
CA ARG A 29 9.40 9.06 8.95
C ARG A 29 10.04 9.43 10.28
N PHE A 30 9.93 8.55 11.28
CA PHE A 30 10.55 8.73 12.57
C PHE A 30 12.08 8.82 12.42
N ARG A 31 12.68 7.86 11.70
CA ARG A 31 14.13 7.88 11.38
C ARG A 31 14.54 9.08 10.55
N SER A 32 13.73 9.50 9.56
CA SER A 32 14.02 10.71 8.77
C SER A 32 14.03 12.00 9.58
N SER A 33 13.34 12.03 10.71
CA SER A 33 13.34 13.17 11.62
C SER A 33 14.54 13.17 12.57
N THR A 34 15.07 11.98 12.88
CA THR A 34 16.19 11.80 13.84
C THR A 34 17.55 11.72 13.14
N GLU A 35 17.60 11.18 11.91
CA GLU A 35 18.82 10.94 11.13
C GLU A 35 18.62 11.43 9.68
N SER A 36 19.57 12.25 9.17
CA SER A 36 19.54 12.76 7.78
C SER A 36 19.70 11.68 6.70
N SER A 37 19.93 10.42 7.05
CA SER A 37 20.17 9.32 6.09
C SER A 37 18.90 8.54 5.71
N ALA A 38 17.70 9.08 5.94
CA ALA A 38 16.48 8.39 5.52
C ALA A 38 16.37 8.33 3.99
N ASN A 39 16.06 7.14 3.47
CA ASN A 39 15.87 6.89 2.04
C ASN A 39 14.54 7.52 1.54
N PRO A 40 14.55 8.70 0.90
CA PRO A 40 13.31 9.41 0.56
C PRO A 40 12.55 8.70 -0.57
N SER A 41 13.27 7.96 -1.42
CA SER A 41 12.71 7.15 -2.50
C SER A 41 11.84 6.01 -1.96
N ARG A 42 12.23 5.40 -0.83
CA ARG A 42 11.44 4.36 -0.16
C ARG A 42 10.14 4.93 0.40
N ILE A 43 10.19 6.09 1.04
CA ILE A 43 9.00 6.80 1.55
C ILE A 43 8.00 7.06 0.42
N ARG A 44 8.47 7.59 -0.72
CA ARG A 44 7.62 7.84 -1.90
C ARG A 44 6.99 6.56 -2.44
N THR A 45 7.75 5.46 -2.46
CA THR A 45 7.26 4.14 -2.90
C THR A 45 6.18 3.60 -1.97
N LEU A 46 6.40 3.64 -0.65
CA LEU A 46 5.42 3.18 0.34
C LEU A 46 4.11 3.95 0.28
N ARG A 47 4.16 5.29 0.18
CA ARG A 47 2.94 6.10 0.01
C ARG A 47 2.14 5.70 -1.22
N ARG A 48 2.83 5.43 -2.34
CA ARG A 48 2.18 4.98 -3.58
C ARG A 48 1.57 3.60 -3.45
N SER A 49 2.25 2.66 -2.79
CA SER A 49 1.69 1.32 -2.51
C SER A 49 0.43 1.42 -1.65
N ILE A 50 0.45 2.22 -0.57
CA ILE A 50 -0.71 2.43 0.30
C ILE A 50 -1.89 3.05 -0.49
N ALA A 51 -1.62 4.08 -1.30
CA ALA A 51 -2.65 4.69 -2.14
C ALA A 51 -3.28 3.68 -3.11
N ARG A 52 -2.47 2.86 -3.79
CA ARG A 52 -2.97 1.83 -4.72
C ARG A 52 -3.85 0.80 -4.03
N ILE A 53 -3.46 0.33 -2.85
CA ILE A 53 -4.27 -0.62 -2.08
C ILE A 53 -5.61 0.00 -1.68
N ASN A 54 -5.61 1.24 -1.16
CA ASN A 54 -6.84 1.94 -0.80
C ASN A 54 -7.75 2.15 -2.01
N THR A 55 -7.20 2.54 -3.15
CA THR A 55 -7.97 2.68 -4.39
C THR A 55 -8.57 1.35 -4.80
N LEU A 56 -7.81 0.26 -4.78
CA LEU A 56 -8.31 -1.07 -5.15
C LEU A 56 -9.43 -1.55 -4.21
N LEU A 57 -9.26 -1.37 -2.89
CA LEU A 57 -10.30 -1.70 -1.91
C LEU A 57 -11.57 -0.88 -2.13
N HIS A 58 -11.43 0.40 -2.46
CA HIS A 58 -12.55 1.29 -2.77
C HIS A 58 -13.23 0.94 -4.11
N GLU A 59 -12.45 0.57 -5.14
CA GLU A 59 -12.97 0.10 -6.42
C GLU A 59 -13.77 -1.20 -6.24
N ARG A 60 -13.26 -2.13 -5.42
CA ARG A 60 -13.95 -3.38 -5.04
C ARG A 60 -15.24 -3.10 -4.27
N SER A 61 -15.23 -2.17 -3.30
CA SER A 61 -16.44 -1.84 -2.53
C SER A 61 -17.49 -1.09 -3.35
N SER A 62 -17.07 -0.26 -4.30
CA SER A 62 -17.97 0.63 -5.06
C SER A 62 -18.48 0.00 -6.35
N GLY A 63 -18.00 -1.19 -6.72
CA GLY A 63 -18.39 -1.90 -7.95
C GLY A 63 -17.99 -1.20 -9.25
N VAL A 64 -17.25 -0.08 -9.18
CA VAL A 64 -16.91 0.80 -10.32
C VAL A 64 -15.99 0.10 -11.32
N ARG A 65 -15.18 -0.86 -10.86
CA ARG A 65 -14.50 -1.82 -11.72
C ARG A 65 -14.86 -3.21 -11.19
N GLY A 66 -15.60 -3.99 -11.96
CA GLY A 66 -16.04 -5.36 -11.63
C GLY A 66 -14.91 -6.40 -11.50
N GLN A 67 -13.74 -6.02 -10.97
CA GLN A 67 -12.67 -6.94 -10.62
C GLN A 67 -12.97 -7.53 -9.24
N GLN A 68 -13.90 -8.48 -9.23
CA GLN A 68 -13.86 -9.53 -8.21
C GLN A 68 -12.50 -10.24 -8.31
N PRO A 69 -11.91 -10.67 -7.18
CA PRO A 69 -10.65 -11.41 -7.20
C PRO A 69 -10.80 -12.61 -8.13
N ARG A 70 -9.83 -12.81 -9.03
CA ARG A 70 -9.67 -14.11 -9.70
C ARG A 70 -9.33 -15.09 -8.58
N ALA A 71 -10.29 -15.94 -8.24
CA ALA A 71 -10.13 -17.02 -7.28
C ALA A 71 -8.97 -17.93 -7.68
#